data_AF-A0A534HSQ0-F1
#
_entry.id   AF-A0A534HSQ0-F1
#
_cell.length_a   1.000
_cell.length_b   1.000
_cell.length_c   1.000
_cell.angle_alpha   90.00
_cell.angle_beta   90.00
_cell.angle_gamma   90.00
#
_symmetry.space_group_name_H-M   'P 1'
#
loop_
_entity.id
_entity.type
_entity.pdbx_description
1 polymer ?
#
loop_
_entity_poly.entity_id
_entity_poly.type
_entity_poly.pdbx_seq_one_letter_code
_entity_poly.pdbx_strand_id
1 'polypeptide(L)'
;MKPGSPDASYLVLKLEGSPGIVGAQMPFGAPALPQATIDVVRQWITNGAPPAATGSTAVGSAAAASPASTSFAVTAISPRDHSRLSGPPRQIVVAFSHEVDASLLNETTLRLEIVAADGAPSVALSARLAEGNPSVVLLTPQRALGPGDYRLILRGSGGGLADVNAQSLDVDYRSEFTVQGAP
;
A
#
# COMPACT_ATOMS: atom_id res chain seq x y z
N MET A 1 -8.94 -27.37 -8.54
CA MET A 1 -9.45 -26.13 -7.91
C MET A 1 -9.43 -25.04 -8.97
N LYS A 2 -10.58 -24.47 -9.33
CA LYS A 2 -10.70 -23.44 -10.37
C LYS A 2 -10.89 -22.10 -9.65
N PRO A 3 -9.92 -21.17 -9.70
CA PRO A 3 -10.08 -19.85 -9.11
C PRO A 3 -11.24 -19.12 -9.81
N GLY A 4 -12.10 -18.43 -9.05
CA GLY A 4 -13.18 -17.60 -9.61
C GLY A 4 -14.57 -18.25 -9.71
N SER A 5 -14.80 -19.42 -9.12
CA SER A 5 -16.15 -19.97 -8.95
C SER A 5 -16.55 -19.97 -7.47
N PRO A 6 -17.45 -19.08 -7.02
CA PRO A 6 -17.92 -19.07 -5.64
C PRO A 6 -18.58 -20.40 -5.25
N ASP A 7 -19.26 -21.06 -6.18
CA ASP A 7 -19.88 -22.38 -5.99
C ASP A 7 -18.88 -23.53 -5.74
N ALA A 8 -17.62 -23.38 -6.19
CA ALA A 8 -16.56 -24.36 -5.92
C ALA A 8 -15.70 -23.98 -4.70
N SER A 9 -15.99 -22.85 -4.06
CA SER A 9 -15.18 -22.33 -2.97
C SER A 9 -15.56 -23.00 -1.66
N TYR A 10 -14.59 -23.72 -1.07
CA TYR A 10 -14.77 -24.46 0.17
C TYR A 10 -15.29 -23.60 1.34
N LEU A 11 -14.94 -22.31 1.34
CA LEU A 11 -15.47 -21.32 2.29
C LEU A 11 -17.00 -21.15 2.18
N VAL A 12 -17.54 -21.05 0.96
CA VAL A 12 -18.99 -20.93 0.72
C VAL A 12 -19.68 -22.22 1.11
N LEU A 13 -19.11 -23.38 0.74
CA LEU A 13 -19.63 -24.69 1.14
C LEU A 13 -19.73 -24.84 2.67
N LYS A 14 -18.74 -24.33 3.41
CA LYS A 14 -18.72 -24.33 4.89
C LYS A 14 -19.75 -23.39 5.51
N LEU A 15 -20.06 -22.26 4.86
CA LEU A 15 -21.09 -21.31 5.30
C LEU A 15 -22.50 -21.83 5.01
N GLU A 16 -22.70 -22.47 3.87
CA GLU A 16 -24.01 -23.02 3.45
C GLU A 16 -24.31 -24.40 4.05
N GLY A 17 -23.33 -25.08 4.64
CA GLY A 17 -23.53 -26.39 5.26
C GLY A 17 -23.68 -27.53 4.23
N SER A 18 -23.03 -27.41 3.07
CA SER A 18 -23.12 -28.41 2.01
C SER A 18 -22.58 -29.79 2.43
N PRO A 19 -23.14 -30.91 1.93
CA PRO A 19 -22.77 -32.27 2.36
C PRO A 19 -21.33 -32.69 2.00
N GLY A 20 -20.61 -31.89 1.21
CA GLY A 20 -19.20 -32.11 0.85
C GLY A 20 -18.18 -31.48 1.80
N ILE A 21 -18.62 -30.87 2.91
CA ILE A 21 -17.71 -30.24 3.87
C ILE A 21 -17.18 -31.24 4.90
N VAL A 22 -15.94 -31.02 5.33
CA VAL A 22 -15.34 -31.73 6.46
C VAL A 22 -15.63 -30.94 7.73
N GLY A 23 -16.22 -31.60 8.73
CA GLY A 23 -16.70 -30.98 9.96
C GLY A 23 -18.09 -30.35 9.81
N ALA A 24 -18.47 -29.45 10.70
CA ALA A 24 -19.79 -28.83 10.71
C ALA A 24 -19.84 -27.49 9.94
N GLN A 25 -21.06 -27.04 9.65
CA GLN A 25 -21.35 -25.73 9.07
C GLN A 25 -20.84 -24.60 9.98
N MET A 26 -20.28 -23.55 9.36
CA MET A 26 -19.93 -22.32 10.06
C MET A 26 -21.12 -21.35 10.06
N PRO A 27 -21.40 -20.68 11.19
CA PRO A 27 -20.59 -20.64 12.40
C PRO A 27 -20.93 -21.82 13.33
N PHE A 28 -19.90 -22.53 13.79
CA PHE A 28 -20.09 -23.72 14.62
C PHE A 28 -20.69 -23.34 15.98
N GLY A 29 -21.89 -23.81 16.28
CA GLY A 29 -22.61 -23.51 17.53
C GLY A 29 -23.41 -22.20 17.53
N ALA A 30 -23.53 -21.53 16.38
CA ALA A 30 -24.33 -20.31 16.21
C ALA A 30 -25.30 -20.44 15.02
N PRO A 31 -26.36 -19.61 14.94
CA PRO A 31 -27.29 -19.62 13.82
C PRO A 31 -26.58 -19.34 12.50
N ALA A 32 -27.11 -19.92 11.41
CA ALA A 32 -26.57 -19.72 10.06
C ALA A 32 -26.46 -18.23 9.73
N LEU A 33 -25.38 -17.84 9.03
CA LEU A 33 -25.23 -16.47 8.57
C LEU A 33 -26.39 -16.09 7.64
N PRO A 34 -26.89 -14.84 7.71
CA PRO A 34 -27.89 -14.35 6.78
C PRO A 34 -27.35 -14.36 5.35
N GLN A 35 -28.22 -14.68 4.39
CA GLN A 35 -27.88 -14.82 2.97
C GLN A 35 -27.20 -13.57 2.40
N ALA A 36 -27.55 -12.36 2.86
CA ALA A 36 -26.88 -11.12 2.45
C ALA A 36 -25.38 -11.10 2.78
N THR A 37 -24.97 -11.69 3.91
CA THR A 37 -23.56 -11.79 4.28
C THR A 37 -22.83 -12.85 3.46
N ILE A 38 -23.51 -13.95 3.14
CA ILE A 38 -22.98 -14.98 2.23
C ILE A 38 -22.76 -14.39 0.83
N ASP A 39 -23.69 -13.56 0.34
CA ASP A 39 -23.58 -12.90 -0.96
C ASP A 39 -22.37 -11.95 -1.04
N VAL A 40 -22.10 -11.19 0.03
CA VAL A 40 -20.88 -10.37 0.14
C VAL A 40 -19.61 -11.23 0.06
N VAL A 41 -19.60 -12.41 0.70
CA VAL A 41 -18.47 -13.35 0.61
C VAL A 41 -18.35 -13.92 -0.81
N ARG A 42 -19.46 -14.27 -1.47
CA ARG A 42 -19.46 -14.73 -2.87
C ARG A 42 -18.95 -13.65 -3.82
N GLN A 43 -19.33 -12.40 -3.59
CA GLN A 43 -18.86 -11.24 -4.35
C GLN A 43 -17.35 -11.01 -4.12
N TRP A 44 -16.87 -11.10 -2.88
CA TRP A 44 -15.43 -11.01 -2.57
C TRP A 44 -14.61 -12.12 -3.25
N ILE A 45 -15.13 -13.35 -3.26
CA ILE A 45 -14.50 -14.47 -3.97
C ILE A 45 -14.50 -14.24 -5.48
N THR A 46 -15.63 -13.76 -6.04
CA THR A 46 -15.76 -13.43 -7.47
C THR A 46 -14.80 -12.32 -7.89
N ASN A 47 -14.61 -11.32 -7.03
CA ASN A 47 -13.69 -10.20 -7.26
C ASN A 47 -12.21 -10.57 -7.10
N GLY A 48 -11.89 -11.84 -6.81
CA GLY A 48 -10.51 -12.31 -6.65
C GLY A 48 -9.99 -11.98 -5.26
N ALA A 49 -10.36 -12.82 -4.29
CA ALA A 49 -9.74 -12.86 -2.96
C ALA A 49 -8.20 -12.80 -3.08
N PRO A 50 -7.53 -11.72 -2.60
CA PRO A 50 -6.07 -11.70 -2.62
C PRO A 50 -5.55 -12.86 -1.77
N PRO A 51 -4.59 -13.66 -2.28
CA PRO A 51 -4.13 -14.83 -1.56
C PRO A 51 -3.53 -14.40 -0.21
N ALA A 52 -3.91 -15.12 0.85
CA ALA A 52 -3.24 -15.01 2.13
C ALA A 52 -1.74 -15.30 1.92
N ALA A 53 -0.90 -14.33 2.26
CA ALA A 53 0.54 -14.44 2.17
C ALA A 53 1.02 -15.67 2.95
N THR A 54 1.41 -16.72 2.23
CA THR A 54 2.21 -17.83 2.77
C THR A 54 3.22 -18.18 1.69
N GLY A 55 4.48 -18.21 2.10
CA GLY A 55 5.63 -18.15 1.21
C GLY A 55 5.78 -19.33 0.23
N SER A 56 6.61 -19.02 -0.77
CA SER A 56 7.26 -19.89 -1.74
C SER A 56 6.43 -20.46 -2.89
N THR A 57 6.93 -20.12 -4.09
CA THR A 57 6.78 -20.79 -5.40
C THR A 57 5.49 -20.53 -6.17
N ALA A 58 5.40 -19.35 -6.78
CA ALA A 58 4.50 -19.09 -7.89
C ALA A 58 5.21 -19.34 -9.23
N VAL A 59 4.96 -20.51 -9.82
CA VAL A 59 4.96 -20.69 -11.29
C VAL A 59 3.53 -20.38 -11.78
N GLY A 60 3.44 -19.57 -12.85
CA GLY A 60 2.33 -18.74 -13.36
C GLY A 60 0.88 -19.27 -13.43
N SER A 61 -0.16 -18.50 -13.77
CA SER A 61 -0.26 -17.14 -14.34
C SER A 61 -1.72 -16.60 -14.25
N ALA A 62 -1.83 -15.29 -14.05
CA ALA A 62 -2.69 -14.27 -14.69
C ALA A 62 -4.23 -14.40 -14.81
N ALA A 63 -4.93 -13.53 -14.05
CA ALA A 63 -6.11 -12.75 -14.47
C ALA A 63 -6.20 -11.53 -13.52
N ALA A 64 -6.16 -10.26 -13.89
CA ALA A 64 -5.98 -9.58 -15.16
C ALA A 64 -4.70 -8.74 -15.09
N ALA A 65 -3.79 -8.98 -16.02
CA ALA A 65 -2.79 -7.98 -16.34
C ALA A 65 -3.53 -6.87 -17.08
N SER A 66 -3.81 -5.75 -16.40
CA SER A 66 -3.57 -4.47 -17.06
C SER A 66 -2.15 -4.58 -17.65
N PRO A 67 -1.91 -4.18 -18.91
CA PRO A 67 -0.59 -4.32 -19.50
C PRO A 67 0.42 -3.76 -18.50
N ALA A 68 1.50 -4.50 -18.30
CA ALA A 68 2.61 -4.15 -17.44
C ALA A 68 2.63 -2.66 -17.10
N SER A 69 2.50 -2.32 -15.83
CA SER A 69 3.05 -1.06 -15.34
C SER A 69 4.56 -1.20 -15.47
N THR A 70 5.08 -1.16 -16.70
CA THR A 70 6.47 -0.83 -16.94
C THR A 70 6.73 0.54 -16.32
N SER A 71 5.72 1.38 -16.14
CA SER A 71 5.78 2.66 -15.46
C SER A 71 6.21 2.57 -13.99
N PHE A 72 7.19 3.41 -13.67
CA PHE A 72 7.68 3.68 -12.35
C PHE A 72 6.59 4.44 -11.59
N ALA A 73 6.03 3.82 -10.56
CA ALA A 73 4.90 4.33 -9.79
C ALA A 73 5.06 4.05 -8.29
N VAL A 74 4.38 4.84 -7.46
CA VAL A 74 4.33 4.59 -6.01
C VAL A 74 3.30 3.49 -5.74
N THR A 75 3.77 2.35 -5.24
CA THR A 75 2.92 1.18 -4.93
C THR A 75 2.31 1.30 -3.53
N ALA A 76 3.07 1.79 -2.56
CA ALA A 76 2.58 1.99 -1.19
C ALA A 76 3.37 3.10 -0.48
N ILE A 77 2.72 3.79 0.45
CA ILE A 77 3.37 4.76 1.32
C ILE A 77 2.85 4.61 2.75
N SER A 78 3.76 4.75 3.71
CA SER A 78 3.46 4.77 5.13
C SER A 78 4.19 5.96 5.75
N PRO A 79 3.49 6.92 6.37
CA PRO A 79 2.04 6.96 6.65
C PRO A 79 1.17 7.09 5.39
N ARG A 80 -0.01 6.48 5.41
CA ARG A 80 -0.99 6.57 4.31
C ARG A 80 -1.48 8.01 4.14
N ASP A 81 -1.95 8.34 2.94
CA ASP A 81 -2.59 9.63 2.69
C ASP A 81 -3.76 9.85 3.67
N HIS A 82 -3.85 11.08 4.16
CA HIS A 82 -4.81 11.54 5.17
C HIS A 82 -4.78 10.76 6.49
N SER A 83 -3.69 10.04 6.79
CA SER A 83 -3.57 9.31 8.05
C SER A 83 -3.27 10.26 9.22
N ARG A 84 -3.90 9.98 10.37
CA ARG A 84 -3.60 10.66 11.64
C ARG A 84 -2.69 9.80 12.49
N LEU A 85 -1.48 10.29 12.76
CA LEU A 85 -0.50 9.63 13.60
C LEU A 85 -0.63 10.15 15.03
N SER A 86 -0.66 9.23 16.00
CA SER A 86 -0.74 9.58 17.43
C SER A 86 0.59 10.05 18.03
N GLY A 87 1.66 10.13 17.23
CA GLY A 87 2.97 10.61 17.64
C GLY A 87 3.88 10.86 16.44
N PRO A 88 5.02 11.54 16.63
CA PRO A 88 5.90 11.92 15.52
C PRO A 88 6.56 10.69 14.88
N PRO A 89 6.36 10.46 13.57
CA PRO A 89 7.03 9.36 12.88
C PRO A 89 8.53 9.67 12.80
N ARG A 90 9.35 8.71 13.23
CA ARG A 90 10.82 8.81 13.07
C ARG A 90 11.28 8.37 11.67
N GLN A 91 10.38 7.74 10.92
CA GLN A 91 10.66 7.15 9.62
C GLN A 91 9.39 7.10 8.80
N ILE A 92 9.51 7.47 7.52
CA ILE A 92 8.47 7.42 6.51
C ILE A 92 8.97 6.44 5.45
N VAL A 93 8.13 5.52 5.00
CA VAL A 93 8.50 4.47 4.06
C VAL A 93 7.69 4.64 2.79
N VAL A 94 8.35 4.68 1.64
CA VAL A 94 7.72 4.75 0.31
C VAL A 94 8.18 3.55 -0.50
N ALA A 95 7.24 2.75 -0.95
CA ALA A 95 7.48 1.61 -1.82
C ALA A 95 7.07 1.96 -3.25
N PHE A 96 7.95 1.66 -4.19
CA PHE A 96 7.77 1.89 -5.61
C PHE A 96 7.56 0.57 -6.35
N SER A 97 7.07 0.64 -7.59
CA SER A 97 6.91 -0.53 -8.45
C SER A 97 8.26 -1.10 -8.88
N HIS A 98 9.25 -0.23 -9.13
CA HIS A 98 10.61 -0.57 -9.57
C HIS A 98 11.70 -0.03 -8.64
N GLU A 99 12.95 -0.46 -8.87
CA GLU A 99 14.14 -0.01 -8.14
C GLU A 99 14.40 1.47 -8.37
N VAL A 100 14.45 2.27 -7.30
CA VAL A 100 14.63 3.72 -7.39
C VAL A 100 16.11 4.06 -7.56
N ASP A 101 16.43 5.01 -8.44
CA ASP A 101 17.79 5.52 -8.55
C ASP A 101 18.17 6.35 -7.31
N ALA A 102 19.16 5.87 -6.55
CA ALA A 102 19.63 6.50 -5.32
C ALA A 102 20.18 7.92 -5.54
N SER A 103 20.75 8.18 -6.72
CA SER A 103 21.39 9.44 -7.06
C SER A 103 20.37 10.57 -7.23
N LEU A 104 19.12 10.20 -7.54
CA LEU A 104 18.00 11.12 -7.66
C LEU A 104 17.32 11.40 -6.31
N LEU A 105 17.69 10.71 -5.23
CA LEU A 105 17.13 10.92 -3.89
C LEU A 105 17.77 12.16 -3.24
N ASN A 106 17.16 13.32 -3.43
CA ASN A 106 17.65 14.59 -2.89
C ASN A 106 16.48 15.50 -2.45
N GLU A 107 16.80 16.63 -1.83
CA GLU A 107 15.80 17.58 -1.31
C GLU A 107 15.03 18.33 -2.41
N THR A 108 15.43 18.19 -3.68
CA THR A 108 14.73 18.78 -4.83
C THR A 108 13.65 17.83 -5.35
N THR A 109 13.88 16.52 -5.24
CA THR A 109 12.94 15.49 -5.68
C THR A 109 11.99 15.04 -4.56
N LEU A 110 12.44 15.06 -3.30
CA LEU A 110 11.66 14.69 -2.13
C LEU A 110 11.61 15.87 -1.17
N ARG A 111 10.40 16.41 -0.98
CA ARG A 111 10.15 17.53 -0.06
C ARG A 111 9.06 17.19 0.92
N LEU A 112 9.27 17.53 2.19
CA LEU A 112 8.23 17.51 3.20
C LEU A 112 7.96 18.95 3.58
N GLU A 113 6.72 19.37 3.50
CA GLU A 113 6.29 20.71 3.83
C GLU A 113 5.30 20.64 4.99
N ILE A 114 5.31 21.64 5.87
CA ILE A 114 4.27 21.78 6.89
C ILE A 114 3.10 22.51 6.25
N VAL A 115 1.91 21.92 6.27
CA VAL A 115 0.66 22.54 5.79
C VAL A 115 0.20 23.53 6.85
N ALA A 116 0.94 24.62 7.00
CA ALA A 116 0.55 25.79 7.76
C ALA A 116 -0.20 26.76 6.86
N ALA A 117 -1.11 27.55 7.43
CA ALA A 117 -1.92 28.53 6.70
C ALA A 117 -1.10 29.69 6.09
N ASP A 118 0.19 29.81 6.40
CA ASP A 118 1.08 30.84 5.88
C ASP A 118 2.49 30.27 5.66
N GLY A 119 3.00 30.37 4.43
CA GLY A 119 4.39 30.05 4.05
C GLY A 119 4.92 28.70 4.57
N ALA A 120 4.39 27.58 4.04
CA ALA A 120 4.75 26.21 4.41
C ALA A 120 6.28 25.98 4.48
N PRO A 121 6.90 25.90 5.68
CA PRO A 121 8.32 25.63 5.79
C PRO A 121 8.62 24.19 5.36
N SER A 122 9.68 24.01 4.58
CA SER A 122 10.18 22.69 4.20
C SER A 122 11.01 22.07 5.33
N VAL A 123 10.73 20.81 5.64
CA VAL A 123 11.44 19.99 6.63
C VAL A 123 12.51 19.18 5.90
N ALA A 124 13.76 19.26 6.39
CA ALA A 124 14.86 18.46 5.86
C ALA A 124 14.66 16.97 6.16
N LEU A 125 14.82 16.14 5.13
CA LEU A 125 14.64 14.69 5.16
C LEU A 125 15.91 14.02 4.67
N SER A 126 16.27 12.90 5.28
CA SER A 126 17.24 11.99 4.70
C SER A 126 16.52 10.84 4.01
N ALA A 127 16.56 10.81 2.68
CA ALA A 127 16.09 9.69 1.89
C ALA A 127 17.22 8.67 1.70
N ARG A 128 16.94 7.40 1.97
CA ARG A 128 17.86 6.28 1.71
C ARG A 128 17.08 5.08 1.20
N LEU A 129 17.72 4.26 0.37
CA LEU A 129 17.14 2.99 -0.06
C LEU A 129 17.14 1.97 1.09
N ALA A 130 16.18 1.05 1.08
CA ALA A 130 16.13 -0.05 2.03
C ALA A 130 17.23 -1.06 1.73
N GLU A 131 17.91 -1.48 2.80
CA GLU A 131 18.94 -2.50 2.69
C GLU A 131 18.31 -3.83 2.26
N GLY A 132 18.73 -4.34 1.10
CA GLY A 132 18.15 -5.54 0.47
C GLY A 132 16.87 -5.29 -0.33
N ASN A 133 16.33 -4.06 -0.39
CA ASN A 133 15.17 -3.73 -1.23
C ASN A 133 15.29 -2.32 -1.85
N PRO A 134 15.90 -2.19 -3.05
CA PRO A 134 16.06 -0.90 -3.73
C PRO A 134 14.75 -0.32 -4.29
N SER A 135 13.63 -1.03 -4.19
CA SER A 135 12.30 -0.47 -4.53
C SER A 135 11.65 0.27 -3.35
N VAL A 136 12.28 0.27 -2.18
CA VAL A 136 11.76 0.93 -0.98
C VAL A 136 12.71 2.05 -0.56
N VAL A 137 12.15 3.24 -0.37
CA VAL A 137 12.85 4.43 0.13
C VAL A 137 12.40 4.70 1.55
N LEU A 138 13.36 4.79 2.48
CA LEU A 138 13.17 5.22 3.85
C LEU A 138 13.57 6.69 3.96
N LEU A 139 12.61 7.49 4.39
CA LEU A 139 12.73 8.91 4.64
C LEU A 139 12.79 9.14 6.15
N THR A 140 13.91 9.67 6.62
CA THR A 140 14.14 9.99 8.04
C THR A 140 14.13 11.50 8.21
N PRO A 141 13.16 12.08 8.92
CA PRO A 141 13.15 13.51 9.23
C PRO A 141 14.36 13.90 10.08
N GLN A 142 15.09 14.95 9.70
CA GLN A 142 16.27 15.44 10.44
C GLN A 142 15.88 16.17 11.73
N ARG A 143 14.65 16.68 11.81
CA ARG A 143 14.08 17.36 12.97
C ARG A 143 12.84 16.61 13.43
N ALA A 144 12.62 16.56 14.75
CA ALA A 144 11.38 16.04 15.32
C ALA A 144 10.18 16.79 14.74
N LEU A 145 9.25 16.04 14.14
CA LEU A 145 7.98 16.58 13.65
C LEU A 145 7.14 17.00 14.85
N GLY A 146 6.66 18.24 14.84
CA GLY A 146 5.71 18.72 15.84
C GLY A 146 4.29 18.23 15.55
N PRO A 147 3.32 18.54 16.42
CA PRO A 147 1.91 18.40 16.08
C PRO A 147 1.54 19.35 14.93
N GLY A 148 0.89 18.83 13.90
CA GLY A 148 0.49 19.61 12.73
C GLY A 148 0.21 18.77 11.49
N ASP A 149 -0.21 19.44 10.43
CA ASP A 149 -0.44 18.83 9.12
C ASP A 149 0.84 18.93 8.28
N TYR A 150 1.19 17.82 7.65
CA TYR A 150 2.41 17.68 6.85
C TYR A 150 2.07 17.13 5.47
N ARG A 151 2.76 17.64 4.45
CA ARG A 151 2.60 17.24 3.05
C ARG A 151 3.94 16.82 2.48
N LEU A 152 4.04 15.55 2.12
CA LEU A 152 5.14 14.97 1.38
C LEU A 152 4.89 15.12 -0.13
N ILE A 153 5.89 15.59 -0.83
CA ILE A 153 5.88 15.83 -2.28
C ILE A 153 7.03 15.03 -2.87
N LEU A 154 6.69 14.14 -3.81
CA LEU A 154 7.63 13.38 -4.62
C LEU A 154 7.51 13.89 -6.05
N ARG A 155 8.56 14.56 -6.53
CA ARG A 155 8.60 14.99 -7.93
C ARG A 155 8.86 13.80 -8.83
N GLY A 156 8.05 13.66 -9.86
CA GLY A 156 8.28 12.73 -10.96
C GLY A 156 8.53 13.43 -12.29
N SER A 157 7.84 14.55 -12.51
CA SER A 157 7.85 15.24 -13.79
C SER A 157 9.07 16.15 -13.97
N GLY A 158 9.65 16.18 -15.19
CA GLY A 158 10.67 17.14 -15.61
C GLY A 158 12.03 17.01 -14.91
N GLY A 159 12.56 15.79 -14.80
CA GLY A 159 13.83 15.50 -14.12
C GLY A 159 13.68 15.16 -12.63
N GLY A 160 12.53 14.61 -12.25
CA GLY A 160 12.24 14.12 -10.89
C GLY A 160 12.84 12.75 -10.60
N LEU A 161 12.21 12.03 -9.66
CA LEU A 161 12.53 10.65 -9.35
C LEU A 161 12.35 9.76 -10.58
N ALA A 162 13.33 8.89 -10.79
CA ALA A 162 13.30 7.85 -11.79
C ALA A 162 13.80 6.53 -11.20
N ASP A 163 13.51 5.45 -11.89
CA ASP A 163 14.07 4.15 -11.59
C ASP A 163 15.50 4.02 -12.15
N VAL A 164 16.19 2.93 -11.82
CA VAL A 164 17.54 2.61 -12.31
C VAL A 164 17.65 2.50 -13.84
N ASN A 165 16.52 2.32 -14.54
CA ASN A 165 16.45 2.31 -16.01
C ASN A 165 16.19 3.72 -16.61
N ALA A 166 16.31 4.78 -15.80
CA ALA A 166 16.05 6.17 -16.19
C ALA A 166 14.60 6.46 -16.60
N GLN A 167 13.65 5.65 -16.15
CA GLN A 167 12.23 5.89 -16.34
C GLN A 167 11.67 6.74 -15.19
N SER A 168 11.22 7.93 -15.54
CA SER A 168 10.69 8.91 -14.58
C SER A 168 9.31 8.52 -14.06
N LEU A 169 8.99 9.01 -12.86
CA LEU A 169 7.66 8.90 -12.29
C LEU A 169 6.73 9.81 -13.11
N ASP A 170 5.68 9.24 -13.70
CA ASP A 170 4.83 9.91 -14.70
C ASP A 170 4.21 11.22 -14.18
N VAL A 171 3.89 11.26 -12.88
CA VAL A 171 3.23 12.39 -12.21
C VAL A 171 3.87 12.71 -10.86
N ASP A 172 3.78 13.97 -10.44
CA ASP A 172 4.19 14.35 -9.09
C ASP A 172 3.22 13.77 -8.06
N TYR A 173 3.75 12.93 -7.17
CA TYR A 173 2.97 12.28 -6.13
C TYR A 173 2.96 13.15 -4.87
N ARG A 174 1.78 13.32 -4.27
CA ARG A 174 1.60 14.09 -3.04
C ARG A 174 0.89 13.22 -2.00
N SER A 175 1.41 13.23 -0.78
CA SER A 175 0.79 12.56 0.37
C SER A 175 0.72 13.52 1.54
N GLU A 176 -0.42 13.54 2.21
CA GLU A 176 -0.67 14.42 3.36
C GLU A 176 -0.94 13.55 4.58
N PHE A 177 -0.41 13.93 5.74
CA PHE A 177 -0.66 13.24 6.99
C PHE A 177 -0.66 14.23 8.14
N THR A 178 -1.45 13.94 9.17
CA THR A 178 -1.53 14.78 10.38
C THR A 178 -0.79 14.09 11.52
N VAL A 179 0.13 14.80 12.17
CA VAL A 179 0.76 14.36 13.42
C VAL A 179 -0.01 14.97 14.58
N GLN A 180 -0.58 14.14 15.44
CA GLN A 180 -1.19 14.59 16.69
C GLN A 180 -0.12 14.68 17.78
N GLY A 181 -0.17 15.77 18.54
CA GLY A 181 0.61 15.91 19.76
C GLY A 181 -0.02 15.03 20.84
N ALA A 182 0.80 14.46 21.71
CA ALA A 182 0.30 13.78 22.90
C ALA A 182 -0.57 14.76 23.73
N PRO A 183 -1.69 14.29 24.31
CA PRO A 183 -2.56 15.11 25.16
C PRO A 183 -1.87 15.60 26.43
#